data_AF-A0A2M8FLZ8-F1
#
_entry.id   AF-A0A2M8FLZ8-F1
#
_cell.length_a   1.000
_cell.length_b   1.000
_cell.length_c   1.000
_cell.angle_alpha   90.00
_cell.angle_beta   90.00
_cell.angle_gamma   90.00
#
_symmetry.space_group_name_H-M   'P 1'
#
loop_
_entity.id
_entity.type
_entity.pdbx_description
1 polymer ?
#
loop_
_entity_poly.entity_id
_entity_poly.type
_entity_poly.pdbx_seq_one_letter_code
_entity_poly.pdbx_strand_id
1 'polypeptide(L)'
;MKTSIYLMVIFFLVFAGCAKQPKEYPNVSIAQVIQDLKWDYNYAKVKNVLETNYDLDFSGEIKLTQGKHKRNLKAFNFEGGKISGLKSQSWTITFDKDTLIYVLITISSETPKQCTKGVQGLREAINNLPYEKFPRINDEWILHQNGKAIGRIQLTKSLFDKGMYVSFSSNKFINKYSYM
;
A
#
# COMPACT_ATOMS: atom_id res chain seq x y z
N MET A 1 -36.06 22.76 -41.21
CA MET A 1 -35.23 21.82 -40.44
C MET A 1 -33.79 22.35 -40.32
N LYS A 2 -33.51 23.27 -39.39
CA LYS A 2 -32.13 23.80 -39.15
C LYS A 2 -31.81 24.00 -37.66
N THR A 3 -32.66 23.52 -36.77
CA THR A 3 -32.54 23.67 -35.31
C THR A 3 -31.95 22.45 -34.60
N SER A 4 -31.69 21.34 -35.32
CA SER A 4 -31.29 20.06 -34.70
C SER A 4 -29.78 19.85 -34.55
N ILE A 5 -28.94 20.62 -35.26
CA ILE A 5 -27.48 20.43 -35.23
C ILE A 5 -26.85 21.22 -34.07
N TYR A 6 -27.36 22.43 -33.79
CA TYR A 6 -26.83 23.27 -32.70
C TYR A 6 -27.09 22.68 -31.31
N LEU A 7 -28.17 21.91 -31.12
CA LEU A 7 -28.46 21.24 -29.84
C LEU A 7 -27.50 20.07 -29.55
N MET A 8 -27.04 19.35 -30.59
CA MET A 8 -26.08 18.23 -30.44
C MET A 8 -24.67 18.70 -30.10
N VAL A 9 -24.24 19.86 -30.61
CA VAL A 9 -22.89 20.41 -30.36
C VAL A 9 -22.76 20.92 -28.92
N ILE A 10 -23.84 21.49 -28.35
CA ILE A 10 -23.85 21.94 -26.95
C ILE A 10 -23.79 20.74 -26.00
N PHE A 11 -24.45 19.62 -26.32
CA PHE A 11 -24.38 18.40 -25.50
C PHE A 11 -22.95 17.81 -25.45
N PHE A 12 -22.20 17.83 -26.55
CA PHE A 12 -20.81 17.37 -26.56
C PHE A 12 -19.86 18.28 -25.76
N LEU A 13 -20.11 19.58 -25.74
CA LEU A 13 -19.31 20.55 -24.96
C LEU A 13 -19.60 20.49 -23.45
N VAL A 14 -20.80 20.07 -23.04
CA VAL A 14 -21.18 19.94 -21.62
C VAL A 14 -20.66 18.64 -20.98
N PHE A 15 -20.48 17.56 -21.75
CA PHE A 15 -19.84 16.32 -21.26
C PHE A 15 -18.30 16.33 -21.31
N ALA A 16 -17.69 17.34 -21.94
CA ALA A 16 -16.27 17.66 -21.76
C ALA A 16 -16.00 18.34 -20.38
N GLY A 17 -17.01 18.39 -19.51
CA GLY A 17 -16.90 18.78 -18.11
C GLY A 17 -15.84 17.98 -17.39
N CYS A 18 -14.66 18.58 -17.25
CA CYS A 18 -13.57 18.19 -16.37
C CYS A 18 -13.37 16.67 -16.23
N ALA A 19 -12.82 16.02 -17.27
CA ALA A 19 -11.93 14.91 -16.98
C ALA A 19 -10.82 15.48 -16.10
N LYS A 20 -10.95 15.34 -14.76
CA LYS A 20 -9.91 15.73 -13.81
C LYS A 20 -8.63 15.09 -14.33
N GLN A 21 -7.61 15.90 -14.60
CA GLN A 21 -6.30 15.36 -14.97
C GLN A 21 -5.96 14.26 -13.95
N PRO A 22 -5.53 13.07 -14.40
CA PRO A 22 -5.17 12.01 -13.48
C PRO A 22 -4.15 12.56 -12.49
N LYS A 23 -4.46 12.48 -11.18
CA LYS A 23 -3.51 12.88 -10.12
C LYS A 23 -2.22 12.08 -10.34
N GLU A 24 -1.11 12.79 -10.54
CA GLU A 24 0.21 12.16 -10.61
C GLU A 24 0.72 11.95 -9.20
N TYR A 25 0.93 10.69 -8.82
CA TYR A 25 1.45 10.33 -7.51
C TYR A 25 2.98 10.24 -7.53
N PRO A 26 3.66 10.69 -6.47
CA PRO A 26 5.09 10.47 -6.33
C PRO A 26 5.38 8.96 -6.30
N ASN A 27 6.52 8.57 -6.87
CA ASN A 27 6.95 7.18 -6.84
C ASN A 27 7.68 6.86 -5.54
N VAL A 28 7.01 6.19 -4.62
CA VAL A 28 7.58 5.81 -3.32
C VAL A 28 8.36 4.50 -3.45
N SER A 29 9.58 4.44 -2.93
CA SER A 29 10.35 3.19 -2.91
C SER A 29 10.07 2.35 -1.66
N ILE A 30 10.33 1.04 -1.72
CA ILE A 30 10.26 0.16 -0.53
C ILE A 30 11.21 0.65 0.59
N ALA A 31 12.41 1.10 0.23
CA ALA A 31 13.36 1.66 1.20
C ALA A 31 12.78 2.89 1.91
N GLN A 32 12.12 3.77 1.16
CA GLN A 32 11.50 4.98 1.68
C GLN A 32 10.35 4.67 2.64
N VAL A 33 9.50 3.69 2.33
CA VAL A 33 8.46 3.22 3.26
C VAL A 33 9.05 2.81 4.61
N ILE A 34 10.15 2.05 4.61
CA ILE A 34 10.82 1.58 5.84
C ILE A 34 11.42 2.75 6.63
N GLN A 35 11.96 3.76 5.93
CA GLN A 35 12.61 4.90 6.56
C GLN A 35 11.61 5.89 7.17
N ASP A 36 10.52 6.18 6.45
CA ASP A 36 9.56 7.20 6.85
C ASP A 36 8.49 6.64 7.81
N LEU A 37 8.08 5.38 7.67
CA LEU A 37 7.06 4.74 8.50
C LEU A 37 7.69 3.90 9.61
N LYS A 38 8.04 4.56 10.71
CA LYS A 38 8.62 3.89 11.87
C LYS A 38 7.55 3.18 12.71
N TRP A 39 7.90 2.02 13.26
CA TRP A 39 6.96 1.19 14.02
C TRP A 39 6.45 1.84 15.31
N ASP A 40 7.20 2.77 15.90
CA ASP A 40 6.79 3.52 17.08
C ASP A 40 5.92 4.75 16.76
N TYR A 41 5.59 5.00 15.49
CA TYR A 41 4.72 6.11 15.12
C TYR A 41 3.26 5.81 15.41
N ASN A 42 2.56 6.87 15.83
CA ASN A 42 1.12 6.89 16.00
C ASN A 42 0.40 7.30 14.72
N TYR A 43 -0.94 7.23 14.76
CA TYR A 43 -1.78 7.55 13.61
C TYR A 43 -1.50 8.93 13.01
N ALA A 44 -1.40 9.98 13.83
CA ALA A 44 -1.19 11.34 13.34
C ALA A 44 0.14 11.48 12.57
N LYS A 45 1.22 10.91 13.09
CA LYS A 45 2.54 10.92 12.43
C LYS A 45 2.52 10.16 11.10
N VAL A 46 1.92 8.96 11.09
CA VAL A 46 1.82 8.15 9.88
C VAL A 46 0.93 8.83 8.84
N LYS A 47 -0.26 9.32 9.23
CA LYS A 47 -1.16 10.05 8.35
C LYS A 47 -0.45 11.22 7.68
N ASN A 48 0.29 12.00 8.45
CA ASN A 48 1.07 13.11 7.90
C ASN A 48 2.04 12.62 6.83
N VAL A 49 2.86 11.59 7.09
CA VAL A 49 3.78 11.04 6.07
C VAL A 49 3.02 10.61 4.81
N LEU A 50 1.91 9.89 4.95
CA LEU A 50 1.16 9.36 3.81
C LEU A 50 0.53 10.47 2.97
N GLU A 51 -0.03 11.51 3.59
CA GLU A 51 -0.66 12.62 2.88
C GLU A 51 0.37 13.62 2.33
N THR A 52 1.44 13.92 3.07
CA THR A 52 2.40 14.97 2.66
C THR A 52 3.51 14.45 1.77
N ASN A 53 4.04 13.25 2.07
CA ASN A 53 5.21 12.74 1.35
C ASN A 53 4.79 11.83 0.20
N TYR A 54 3.70 11.07 0.37
CA TYR A 54 3.24 10.10 -0.61
C TYR A 54 2.01 10.58 -1.39
N ASP A 55 1.45 11.74 -1.01
CA ASP A 55 0.28 12.37 -1.62
C ASP A 55 -0.92 11.40 -1.71
N LEU A 56 -1.07 10.53 -0.71
CA LEU A 56 -2.19 9.59 -0.62
C LEU A 56 -3.41 10.29 -0.05
N ASP A 57 -4.59 9.94 -0.56
CA ASP A 57 -5.85 10.52 -0.10
C ASP A 57 -6.45 9.64 0.99
N PHE A 58 -6.72 10.21 2.18
CA PHE A 58 -7.38 9.47 3.25
C PHE A 58 -8.82 9.10 2.85
N SER A 59 -9.15 7.81 2.92
CA SER A 59 -10.46 7.29 2.48
C SER A 59 -11.36 6.81 3.62
N GLY A 60 -10.83 6.72 4.86
CA GLY A 60 -11.63 6.42 6.04
C GLY A 60 -11.02 5.40 7.01
N GLU A 61 -11.71 5.18 8.11
CA GLU A 61 -11.40 4.11 9.07
C GLU A 61 -12.07 2.79 8.64
N ILE A 62 -11.30 1.70 8.69
CA ILE A 62 -11.80 0.34 8.49
C ILE A 62 -12.25 -0.22 9.83
N LYS A 63 -13.53 -0.58 9.93
CA LYS A 63 -14.04 -1.33 11.08
C LYS A 63 -13.46 -2.73 11.07
N LEU A 64 -12.47 -2.97 11.94
CA LEU A 64 -11.94 -4.31 12.15
C LEU A 64 -12.92 -5.11 13.02
N THR A 65 -13.38 -6.26 12.52
CA THR A 65 -14.14 -7.20 13.32
C THR A 65 -13.21 -7.75 14.40
N GLN A 66 -13.33 -7.24 15.64
CA GLN A 66 -12.52 -7.74 16.74
C GLN A 66 -12.98 -9.17 17.05
N GLY A 67 -12.08 -10.14 16.87
CA GLY A 67 -12.30 -11.51 17.35
C GLY A 67 -12.45 -11.55 18.88
N LYS A 68 -12.66 -12.75 19.44
CA LYS A 68 -12.85 -12.97 20.90
C LYS A 68 -11.80 -12.29 21.80
N HIS A 69 -10.61 -12.02 21.27
CA HIS A 69 -9.60 -11.21 21.93
C HIS A 69 -9.77 -9.72 21.55
N LYS A 70 -10.37 -8.95 22.46
CA LYS A 70 -10.57 -7.48 22.39
C LYS A 70 -9.25 -6.71 22.28
N ARG A 71 -8.56 -6.81 21.15
CA ARG A 71 -7.42 -5.93 20.86
C ARG A 71 -7.96 -4.61 20.35
N ASN A 72 -7.39 -3.52 20.85
CA ASN A 72 -7.63 -2.19 20.34
C ASN A 72 -6.85 -2.00 19.04
N LEU A 73 -7.30 -2.72 18.00
CA LEU A 73 -6.81 -2.57 16.64
C LEU A 73 -7.65 -1.52 15.93
N LYS A 74 -6.98 -0.62 15.23
CA LYS A 74 -7.59 0.34 14.32
C LYS A 74 -6.88 0.24 12.99
N ALA A 75 -7.65 0.23 11.90
CA ALA A 75 -7.10 0.27 10.56
C ALA A 75 -7.68 1.45 9.80
N PHE A 76 -6.85 2.08 8.98
CA PHE A 76 -7.20 3.25 8.19
C PHE A 76 -6.81 2.99 6.75
N ASN A 77 -7.66 3.43 5.83
CA ASN A 77 -7.43 3.25 4.41
C ASN A 77 -7.10 4.59 3.74
N PHE A 78 -6.18 4.50 2.78
CA PHE A 78 -5.79 5.59 1.90
C PHE A 78 -5.84 5.08 0.46
N GLU A 79 -6.15 5.98 -0.47
CA GLU A 79 -6.29 5.68 -1.89
C GLU A 79 -5.17 6.32 -2.71
N GLY A 80 -4.96 5.75 -3.91
CA GLY A 80 -3.96 6.24 -4.85
C GLY A 80 -2.54 5.76 -4.54
N GLY A 81 -1.57 6.50 -5.07
CA GLY A 81 -0.15 6.25 -4.86
C GLY A 81 0.55 5.42 -5.95
N LYS A 82 1.87 5.37 -5.83
CA LYS A 82 2.75 4.53 -6.64
C LYS A 82 3.88 3.98 -5.77
N ILE A 83 4.11 2.67 -5.82
CA ILE A 83 5.23 2.02 -5.13
C ILE A 83 6.14 1.31 -6.12
N SER A 84 7.43 1.66 -6.11
CA SER A 84 8.46 1.08 -6.97
C SER A 84 8.05 0.99 -8.45
N GLY A 85 7.40 2.04 -8.95
CA GLY A 85 6.94 2.15 -10.33
C GLY A 85 5.54 1.60 -10.58
N LEU A 86 4.92 0.93 -9.61
CA LEU A 86 3.62 0.27 -9.74
C LEU A 86 2.52 1.09 -9.10
N LYS A 87 1.40 1.28 -9.82
CA LYS A 87 0.23 1.99 -9.31
C LYS A 87 -0.40 1.20 -8.16
N SER A 88 -0.57 1.84 -7.00
CA SER A 88 -1.34 1.26 -5.90
C SER A 88 -2.81 1.61 -6.03
N GLN A 89 -3.66 0.67 -5.66
CA GLN A 89 -5.09 0.86 -5.53
C GLN A 89 -5.43 1.40 -4.13
N SER A 90 -4.81 0.82 -3.09
CA SER A 90 -5.06 1.21 -1.71
C SER A 90 -3.87 0.95 -0.80
N TRP A 91 -3.81 1.70 0.28
CA TRP A 91 -2.90 1.54 1.41
C TRP A 91 -3.72 1.39 2.69
N THR A 92 -3.63 0.24 3.33
CA THR A 92 -4.26 -0.02 4.63
C THR A 92 -3.20 0.00 5.72
N ILE A 93 -3.42 0.82 6.74
CA ILE A 93 -2.48 1.08 7.82
C ILE A 93 -3.12 0.65 9.14
N THR A 94 -2.48 -0.27 9.86
CA THR A 94 -3.05 -0.84 11.09
C THR A 94 -2.19 -0.50 12.31
N PHE A 95 -2.87 -0.11 13.38
CA PHE A 95 -2.31 0.24 14.67
C PHE A 95 -2.81 -0.70 15.77
N ASP A 96 -1.96 -0.97 16.76
CA ASP A 96 -2.33 -1.64 18.01
C ASP A 96 -2.02 -0.68 19.17
N LYS A 97 -3.04 -0.25 19.92
CA LYS A 97 -2.92 0.74 21.01
C LYS A 97 -2.11 1.98 20.60
N ASP A 98 -2.38 2.52 19.42
CA ASP A 98 -1.72 3.70 18.80
C ASP A 98 -0.29 3.51 18.31
N THR A 99 0.19 2.28 18.18
CA THR A 99 1.51 1.98 17.60
C THR A 99 1.34 1.33 16.22
N LEU A 100 2.05 1.82 15.19
CA LEU A 100 2.03 1.23 13.86
C LEU A 100 2.53 -0.23 13.92
N ILE A 101 1.72 -1.17 13.43
CA ILE A 101 2.11 -2.59 13.41
C ILE A 101 2.16 -3.19 12.02
N TYR A 102 1.42 -2.62 11.06
CA TYR A 102 1.23 -3.23 9.76
C TYR A 102 0.84 -2.19 8.69
N VAL A 103 1.40 -2.35 7.51
CA VAL A 103 1.08 -1.59 6.29
C VAL A 103 0.82 -2.60 5.19
N LEU A 104 -0.34 -2.51 4.54
CA LEU A 104 -0.72 -3.32 3.39
C LEU A 104 -0.96 -2.42 2.20
N ILE A 105 -0.30 -2.73 1.09
CA ILE A 105 -0.42 -2.00 -0.17
C ILE A 105 -1.00 -2.95 -1.19
N THR A 106 -2.14 -2.57 -1.77
CA THR A 106 -2.79 -3.32 -2.84
C THR A 106 -2.37 -2.72 -4.17
N ILE A 107 -1.82 -3.54 -5.05
CA ILE A 107 -1.38 -3.15 -6.39
C ILE A 107 -2.28 -3.89 -7.39
N SER A 108 -3.01 -3.13 -8.20
CA SER A 108 -3.81 -3.67 -9.29
C SER A 108 -2.93 -3.91 -10.51
N SER A 109 -3.09 -5.05 -11.18
CA SER A 109 -2.51 -5.28 -12.50
C SER A 109 -3.60 -5.61 -13.52
N GLU A 110 -3.47 -5.08 -14.74
CA GLU A 110 -4.46 -5.29 -15.79
C GLU A 110 -4.37 -6.71 -16.35
N THR A 111 -3.16 -7.27 -16.34
CA THR A 111 -2.85 -8.61 -16.88
C THR A 111 -2.01 -9.47 -15.92
N PRO A 112 -2.10 -10.82 -16.00
CA PRO A 112 -1.22 -11.72 -15.25
C PRO A 112 0.28 -11.53 -15.54
N LYS A 113 0.63 -11.17 -16.79
CA LYS A 113 2.01 -10.94 -17.23
C LYS A 113 2.61 -9.69 -16.57
N GLN A 114 1.87 -8.58 -16.55
CA GLN A 114 2.28 -7.37 -15.84
C GLN A 114 2.39 -7.63 -14.32
N CYS A 115 1.47 -8.41 -13.75
CA CYS A 115 1.52 -8.80 -12.34
C CYS A 115 2.83 -9.56 -12.03
N THR A 116 3.18 -10.55 -12.86
CA THR A 116 4.41 -11.33 -12.69
C THR A 116 5.67 -10.47 -12.80
N LYS A 117 5.72 -9.56 -13.77
CA LYS A 117 6.83 -8.60 -13.91
C LYS A 117 6.92 -7.66 -12.70
N GLY A 118 5.79 -7.14 -12.22
CA GLY A 118 5.74 -6.27 -11.04
C GLY A 118 6.23 -6.99 -9.78
N VAL A 119 5.81 -8.24 -9.58
CA VAL A 119 6.30 -9.09 -8.49
C VAL A 119 7.81 -9.27 -8.56
N GLN A 120 8.36 -9.56 -9.74
CA GLN A 120 9.81 -9.72 -9.89
C GLN A 120 10.56 -8.42 -9.58
N GLY A 121 10.09 -7.28 -10.10
CA GLY A 121 10.71 -5.98 -9.82
C GLY A 121 10.66 -5.60 -8.34
N LEU A 122 9.56 -5.88 -7.65
CA LEU A 122 9.47 -5.69 -6.20
C LEU A 122 10.39 -6.65 -5.44
N ARG A 123 10.49 -7.91 -5.86
CA ARG A 123 11.42 -8.88 -5.27
C ARG A 123 12.86 -8.40 -5.39
N GLU A 124 13.26 -7.92 -6.56
CA GLU A 124 14.60 -7.35 -6.81
C GLU A 124 14.83 -6.11 -5.92
N ALA A 125 13.86 -5.19 -5.85
CA ALA A 125 13.94 -4.02 -4.99
C ALA A 125 14.08 -4.39 -3.50
N ILE A 126 13.35 -5.40 -3.02
CA ILE A 126 13.46 -5.89 -1.64
C ILE A 126 14.85 -6.49 -1.42
N ASN A 127 15.33 -7.37 -2.31
CA ASN A 127 16.62 -8.04 -2.17
C ASN A 127 17.79 -7.05 -2.15
N ASN A 128 17.67 -5.93 -2.84
CA ASN A 128 18.69 -4.87 -2.90
C ASN A 128 18.66 -3.90 -1.70
N LEU A 129 17.73 -4.03 -0.76
CA LEU A 129 17.74 -3.21 0.45
C LEU A 129 19.02 -3.42 1.28
N PRO A 130 19.54 -2.40 1.98
CA PRO A 130 20.77 -2.48 2.77
C PRO A 130 20.56 -3.14 4.16
N TYR A 131 19.70 -4.16 4.21
CA TYR A 131 19.41 -4.93 5.42
C TYR A 131 19.83 -6.38 5.22
N GLU A 132 20.24 -7.03 6.30
CA GLU A 132 20.33 -8.48 6.35
C GLU A 132 18.92 -9.07 6.19
N LYS A 133 18.78 -10.14 5.41
CA LYS A 133 17.48 -10.72 5.08
C LYS A 133 17.54 -12.22 5.28
N PHE A 134 16.59 -12.73 6.05
CA PHE A 134 16.35 -14.18 6.12
C PHE A 134 15.04 -14.47 5.39
N PRO A 135 15.09 -15.18 4.24
CA PRO A 135 13.88 -15.70 3.64
C PRO A 135 13.32 -16.80 4.53
N ARG A 136 12.01 -16.79 4.79
CA ARG A 136 11.35 -17.85 5.56
C ARG A 136 10.69 -18.89 4.68
N ILE A 137 9.71 -18.49 3.84
CA ILE A 137 8.97 -19.28 2.84
C ILE A 137 8.09 -18.27 2.05
N ASN A 138 7.75 -18.53 0.77
CA ASN A 138 6.76 -17.79 -0.03
C ASN A 138 6.90 -16.25 -0.08
N ASP A 139 8.00 -15.74 -0.68
CA ASP A 139 8.22 -14.29 -0.88
C ASP A 139 8.07 -13.48 0.41
N GLU A 140 8.67 -13.97 1.49
CA GLU A 140 8.74 -13.33 2.80
C GLU A 140 10.20 -13.07 3.19
N TRP A 141 10.50 -11.84 3.62
CA TRP A 141 11.81 -11.39 4.10
C TRP A 141 11.70 -10.82 5.50
N ILE A 142 12.43 -11.40 6.46
CA ILE A 142 12.64 -10.75 7.76
C ILE A 142 13.89 -9.88 7.67
N LEU A 143 13.71 -8.58 7.83
CA LEU A 143 14.77 -7.59 7.77
C LEU A 143 15.47 -7.51 9.13
N HIS A 144 16.80 -7.51 9.10
CA HIS A 144 17.66 -7.34 10.26
C HIS A 144 18.60 -6.15 10.08
N GLN A 145 18.85 -5.47 11.20
CA GLN A 145 19.85 -4.42 11.30
C GLN A 145 20.67 -4.69 12.57
N ASN A 146 22.00 -4.77 12.43
CA ASN A 146 22.91 -5.09 13.53
C ASN A 146 22.51 -6.36 14.29
N GLY A 147 22.17 -7.43 13.56
CA GLY A 147 21.75 -8.72 14.13
C GLY A 147 20.36 -8.74 14.79
N LYS A 148 19.59 -7.65 14.76
CA LYS A 148 18.24 -7.57 15.35
C LYS A 148 17.16 -7.49 14.27
N ALA A 149 16.11 -8.28 14.40
CA ALA A 149 14.94 -8.20 13.52
C ALA A 149 14.23 -6.84 13.71
N ILE A 150 14.10 -6.10 12.61
CA ILE A 150 13.45 -4.78 12.60
C ILE A 150 12.05 -4.84 11.99
N GLY A 151 11.75 -5.84 11.16
CA GLY A 151 10.44 -5.99 10.55
C GLY A 151 10.42 -7.06 9.47
N ARG A 152 9.30 -7.19 8.79
CA ARG A 152 9.07 -8.15 7.72
C ARG A 152 8.48 -7.46 6.52
N ILE A 153 8.89 -7.90 5.34
CA ILE A 153 8.20 -7.64 4.07
C ILE A 153 7.68 -8.96 3.53
N GLN A 154 6.45 -8.98 3.05
CA GLN A 154 5.88 -10.14 2.37
C GLN A 154 5.13 -9.70 1.11
N LEU A 155 5.40 -10.40 0.01
CA LEU A 155 4.63 -10.26 -1.23
C LEU A 155 3.61 -11.41 -1.31
N THR A 156 2.40 -11.08 -1.71
CA THR A 156 1.34 -12.08 -1.91
C THR A 156 0.62 -11.78 -3.21
N LYS A 157 0.52 -12.77 -4.11
CA LYS A 157 -0.34 -12.64 -5.29
C LYS A 157 -1.79 -12.77 -4.85
N SER A 158 -2.68 -11.90 -5.33
CA SER A 158 -4.12 -12.12 -5.11
C SER A 158 -4.54 -13.35 -5.93
N LEU A 159 -5.26 -14.28 -5.29
CA LEU A 159 -5.82 -15.45 -5.94
C LEU A 159 -7.16 -15.15 -6.63
N PHE A 160 -7.84 -14.08 -6.21
CA PHE A 160 -9.19 -13.71 -6.66
C PHE A 160 -9.19 -12.51 -7.60
N ASP A 161 -8.15 -11.68 -7.55
CA ASP A 161 -8.01 -10.48 -8.34
C ASP A 161 -6.71 -10.55 -9.13
N LYS A 162 -6.62 -9.88 -10.28
CA LYS A 162 -5.36 -9.75 -11.05
C LYS A 162 -4.38 -8.80 -10.34
N GLY A 163 -4.23 -8.90 -9.03
CA GLY A 163 -3.48 -7.96 -8.19
C GLY A 163 -2.39 -8.64 -7.38
N MET A 164 -1.65 -7.81 -6.64
CA MET A 164 -0.67 -8.26 -5.66
C MET A 164 -0.69 -7.37 -4.44
N TYR A 165 -0.28 -7.94 -3.32
CA TYR A 165 -0.18 -7.29 -2.04
C TYR A 165 1.29 -7.17 -1.64
N VAL A 166 1.69 -5.99 -1.19
CA VAL A 166 2.96 -5.76 -0.50
C VAL A 166 2.61 -5.45 0.94
N SER A 167 3.11 -6.26 1.86
CA SER A 167 2.87 -6.05 3.29
C SER A 167 4.16 -5.80 4.04
N PHE A 168 4.11 -4.84 4.96
CA PHE A 168 5.17 -4.54 5.91
C PHE A 168 4.64 -4.77 7.32
N SER A 169 5.38 -5.48 8.15
CA SER A 169 4.99 -5.80 9.53
C SER A 169 6.10 -5.48 10.52
N SER A 170 5.75 -4.92 11.67
CA SER A 170 6.69 -4.72 12.78
C SER A 170 7.20 -6.06 13.34
N ASN A 171 8.40 -6.08 13.94
CA ASN A 171 8.91 -7.27 14.62
C ASN A 171 8.00 -7.76 15.77
N LYS A 172 7.32 -6.84 16.46
CA LYS A 172 6.30 -7.17 17.48
C LYS A 172 5.14 -7.98 16.90
N PHE A 173 4.78 -7.74 15.64
CA PHE A 173 3.78 -8.51 14.92
C PHE A 173 4.33 -9.91 14.54
N ILE A 174 5.55 -9.99 14.02
CA ILE A 174 6.20 -11.27 13.63
C ILE A 174 6.29 -12.24 14.81
N ASN A 175 6.90 -11.84 15.93
CA ASN A 175 7.15 -12.75 17.06
C ASN A 175 5.88 -13.26 17.73
N LYS A 176 4.76 -12.57 17.54
CA LYS A 176 3.48 -12.94 18.14
C LYS A 176 2.63 -13.86 17.24
N TYR A 177 2.97 -13.97 15.96
CA TYR A 177 2.13 -14.64 14.95
C TYR A 177 2.88 -15.55 13.97
N SER A 178 4.21 -15.59 14.00
CA SER A 178 5.00 -16.51 13.17
C SER A 178 5.37 -17.83 13.87
N TYR A 179 4.88 -18.05 15.10
CA TYR A 179 5.05 -19.28 15.88
C TYR A 179 3.70 -19.88 16.34
N MET A 180 2.60 -19.51 15.68
CA MET A 180 1.29 -20.16 15.83
C MET A 180 1.03 -21.09 14.66
#